data_AF-A0A061SKH5-F1
#
_entry.id   AF-A0A061SKH5-F1
#
_cell.length_a   1.000
_cell.length_b   1.000
_cell.length_c   1.000
_cell.angle_alpha   90.00
_cell.angle_beta   90.00
_cell.angle_gamma   90.00
#
_symmetry.space_group_name_H-M   'P 1'
#
loop_
_entity.id
_entity.type
_entity.pdbx_description
1 polymer ?
#
loop_
_entity_poly.entity_id
_entity_poly.type
_entity_poly.pdbx_seq_one_letter_code
_entity_poly.pdbx_strand_id
1 'polypeptide(L)'
;FYILVALNMMNDTKFIGATLSLVTRSFTSVGVVGAGQMGSGIAQVVATHGMNVILLDQNKEALDRASASIASSLNRLRRKGLFGGTDVDETVTRIRTVTDMEALSETEFAIEAATEKFEVKAKIFKALDNVGCLWTLSKSILCSELYSRDLTICNN
;
A
#
# COMPACT_ATOMS: atom_id res chain seq x y z
N PHE A 1 -4.68 -4.84 11.03
CA PHE A 1 -5.65 -4.11 11.88
C PHE A 1 -5.58 -2.61 11.60
N TYR A 2 -4.47 -1.91 11.86
CA TYR A 2 -4.37 -0.45 11.61
C TYR A 2 -4.54 0.00 10.15
N ILE A 3 -4.00 -0.73 9.17
CA ILE A 3 -4.20 -0.40 7.74
C ILE A 3 -5.65 -0.63 7.30
N LEU A 4 -6.31 -1.67 7.82
CA LEU A 4 -7.73 -1.91 7.55
C LEU A 4 -8.60 -0.83 8.20
N VAL A 5 -8.24 -0.36 9.40
CA VAL A 5 -8.88 0.79 10.04
C VAL A 5 -8.66 2.07 9.21
N ALA A 6 -7.44 2.34 8.73
CA ALA A 6 -7.17 3.50 7.89
C ALA A 6 -7.92 3.45 6.54
N LEU A 7 -7.94 2.28 5.88
CA LEU A 7 -8.68 2.07 4.63
C LEU A 7 -10.20 2.18 4.83
N ASN A 8 -10.73 1.63 5.93
CA ASN A 8 -12.14 1.80 6.28
C ASN A 8 -12.45 3.26 6.64
N MET A 9 -11.57 3.97 7.35
CA MET A 9 -11.73 5.42 7.61
C MET A 9 -11.68 6.26 6.34
N MET A 10 -10.96 5.82 5.30
CA MET A 10 -10.96 6.47 3.99
C MET A 10 -12.22 6.17 3.17
N ASN A 11 -12.93 5.07 3.44
CA ASN A 11 -14.14 4.65 2.71
C ASN A 11 -15.47 4.87 3.47
N ASP A 12 -15.46 5.02 4.79
CA ASP A 12 -16.66 5.20 5.61
C ASP A 12 -17.03 6.69 5.75
N THR A 13 -17.97 7.12 4.90
CA THR A 13 -18.63 8.44 4.94
C THR A 13 -19.58 8.65 6.14
N LYS A 14 -19.63 7.73 7.11
CA LYS A 14 -20.67 7.70 8.16
C LYS A 14 -20.25 8.20 9.53
N PHE A 15 -19.01 8.62 9.72
CA PHE A 15 -18.62 9.35 10.92
C PHE A 15 -18.41 10.82 10.59
N ILE A 16 -18.95 11.69 11.45
CA ILE A 16 -18.85 13.16 11.45
C ILE A 16 -20.10 13.85 10.86
N GLY A 17 -21.15 13.86 11.69
CA GLY A 17 -22.04 15.02 11.75
C GLY A 17 -21.30 16.19 12.38
N ALA A 18 -20.59 16.97 11.57
CA ALA A 18 -20.19 18.34 11.83
C ALA A 18 -19.59 18.90 10.53
N THR A 19 -20.06 20.08 10.15
CA THR A 19 -19.66 20.85 8.97
C THR A 19 -18.14 21.02 8.85
N LEU A 20 -17.48 20.06 8.21
CA LEU A 20 -16.15 20.23 7.66
C LEU A 20 -16.17 19.45 6.35
N SER A 21 -16.29 20.18 5.23
CA SER A 21 -16.00 19.68 3.89
C SER A 21 -14.51 19.37 3.80
N LEU A 22 -14.03 18.40 4.58
CA LEU A 22 -12.74 17.78 4.39
C LEU A 22 -12.85 17.07 3.05
N VAL A 23 -12.07 17.54 2.09
CA VAL A 23 -11.83 16.88 0.81
C VAL A 23 -11.40 15.44 1.13
N THR A 24 -12.33 14.49 1.09
CA THR A 24 -12.02 13.07 1.15
C THR A 24 -11.38 12.71 -0.18
N ARG A 25 -10.05 12.86 -0.28
CA ARG A 25 -9.31 12.44 -1.46
C ARG A 25 -9.36 10.92 -1.50
N SER A 26 -10.09 10.39 -2.49
CA SER A 26 -10.08 8.95 -2.79
C SER A 26 -8.81 8.62 -3.57
N PHE A 27 -7.96 7.77 -3.00
CA PHE A 27 -6.79 7.25 -3.69
C PHE A 27 -7.16 6.09 -4.61
N THR A 28 -6.49 6.00 -5.74
CA THR A 28 -6.75 5.00 -6.80
C THR A 28 -5.53 4.11 -7.08
N SER A 29 -4.33 4.55 -6.67
CA SER A 29 -3.08 3.81 -6.85
C SER A 29 -2.19 3.88 -5.61
N VAL A 30 -1.58 2.75 -5.26
CA VAL A 30 -0.76 2.59 -4.05
C VAL A 30 0.52 1.83 -4.34
N GLY A 31 1.65 2.35 -3.91
CA GLY A 31 2.93 1.67 -3.86
C GLY A 31 3.06 0.82 -2.60
N VAL A 32 3.62 -0.37 -2.69
CA VAL A 32 4.00 -1.18 -1.52
C VAL A 32 5.45 -1.60 -1.68
N VAL A 33 6.31 -1.17 -0.74
CA VAL A 33 7.75 -1.48 -0.76
C VAL A 33 8.03 -2.68 0.13
N GLY A 34 8.45 -3.77 -0.49
CA GLY A 34 8.73 -5.06 0.13
C GLY A 34 7.64 -6.09 -0.17
N ALA A 35 8.02 -7.25 -0.72
CA ALA A 35 7.13 -8.35 -1.08
C ALA A 35 7.10 -9.49 -0.04
N GLY A 36 7.51 -9.20 1.20
CA GLY A 36 7.41 -10.12 2.32
C GLY A 36 5.96 -10.43 2.74
N GLN A 37 5.79 -11.13 3.87
CA GLN A 37 4.47 -11.48 4.40
C GLN A 37 3.56 -10.26 4.64
N MET A 38 4.14 -9.17 5.15
CA MET A 38 3.39 -7.93 5.39
C MET A 38 3.01 -7.24 4.09
N GLY A 39 3.97 -7.01 3.19
CA GLY A 39 3.70 -6.30 1.95
C GLY A 39 2.75 -7.02 1.02
N SER A 40 2.86 -8.35 0.89
CA SER A 40 1.88 -9.15 0.15
C SER A 40 0.46 -9.08 0.74
N GLY A 41 0.33 -9.12 2.08
CA GLY A 41 -0.95 -8.94 2.76
C GLY A 41 -1.54 -7.54 2.57
N ILE A 42 -0.70 -6.50 2.60
CA ILE A 42 -1.12 -5.11 2.36
C ILE A 42 -1.58 -4.96 0.91
N ALA A 43 -0.79 -5.43 -0.05
CA ALA A 43 -1.12 -5.41 -1.48
C ALA A 43 -2.46 -6.11 -1.75
N GLN A 44 -2.69 -7.29 -1.14
CA GLN A 44 -3.97 -7.97 -1.24
C GLN A 44 -5.10 -7.10 -0.71
N VAL A 45 -4.99 -6.55 0.51
CA VAL A 45 -6.06 -5.74 1.09
C VAL A 45 -6.36 -4.53 0.22
N VAL A 46 -5.34 -3.79 -0.23
CA VAL A 46 -5.52 -2.62 -1.10
C VAL A 46 -6.22 -2.99 -2.41
N ALA A 47 -5.75 -4.06 -3.08
CA ALA A 47 -6.35 -4.52 -4.32
C ALA A 47 -7.81 -4.98 -4.16
N THR A 48 -8.14 -5.63 -3.04
CA THR A 48 -9.54 -6.04 -2.74
C THR A 48 -10.49 -4.86 -2.51
N HIS A 49 -9.95 -3.66 -2.23
CA HIS A 49 -10.73 -2.42 -2.14
C HIS A 49 -10.80 -1.69 -3.50
N GLY A 50 -10.38 -2.33 -4.59
CA GLY A 50 -10.51 -1.80 -5.96
C GLY A 50 -9.41 -0.82 -6.38
N MET A 51 -8.36 -0.65 -5.59
CA MET A 51 -7.22 0.21 -5.93
C MET A 51 -6.15 -0.56 -6.69
N ASN A 52 -5.41 0.13 -7.57
CA ASN A 52 -4.23 -0.41 -8.22
C ASN A 52 -3.04 -0.44 -7.27
N VAL A 53 -2.22 -1.48 -7.34
CA VAL A 53 -1.05 -1.67 -6.48
C VAL A 53 0.19 -1.87 -7.32
N ILE A 54 1.24 -1.12 -6.99
CA ILE A 54 2.61 -1.40 -7.45
C ILE A 54 3.36 -2.03 -6.28
N LEU A 55 3.61 -3.34 -6.37
CA LEU A 55 4.37 -4.09 -5.37
C LEU A 55 5.84 -4.16 -5.78
N LEU A 56 6.69 -3.42 -5.06
CA LEU A 56 8.12 -3.32 -5.31
C LEU A 56 8.89 -4.27 -4.38
N ASP A 57 9.82 -5.04 -4.94
CA ASP A 57 10.89 -5.70 -4.18
C ASP A 57 12.11 -5.89 -5.08
N GLN A 58 13.33 -5.82 -4.53
CA GLN A 58 14.55 -6.05 -5.30
C GLN A 58 14.72 -7.53 -5.69
N ASN A 59 14.08 -8.44 -4.94
CA ASN A 59 14.15 -9.88 -5.16
C ASN A 59 12.94 -10.37 -5.98
N LYS A 60 13.19 -10.83 -7.20
CA LYS A 60 12.13 -11.33 -8.10
C LYS A 60 11.43 -12.56 -7.53
N GLU A 61 12.17 -13.45 -6.87
CA GLU A 61 11.60 -14.65 -6.25
C GLU A 61 10.67 -14.31 -5.07
N ALA A 62 10.88 -13.18 -4.40
CA ALA A 62 9.98 -12.66 -3.38
C ALA A 62 8.68 -12.16 -4.00
N LEU A 63 8.76 -11.44 -5.13
CA LEU A 63 7.59 -10.99 -5.89
C LEU A 63 6.76 -12.18 -6.40
N ASP A 64 7.40 -13.18 -6.99
CA ASP A 64 6.71 -14.36 -7.51
C ASP A 64 6.00 -15.13 -6.38
N ARG A 65 6.66 -15.28 -5.22
CA ARG A 65 6.04 -15.86 -4.01
C ARG A 65 4.88 -15.02 -3.49
N ALA A 66 5.01 -13.70 -3.48
CA ALA A 66 3.95 -12.79 -3.06
C ALA A 66 2.72 -12.93 -3.95
N SER A 67 2.88 -12.87 -5.27
CA SER A 67 1.79 -13.03 -6.24
C SER A 67 1.08 -14.38 -6.08
N ALA A 68 1.84 -15.48 -5.96
CA ALA A 68 1.27 -16.81 -5.72
C ALA A 68 0.52 -16.89 -4.38
N SER A 69 1.07 -16.29 -3.32
CA SER A 69 0.45 -16.25 -1.99
C SER A 69 -0.88 -15.49 -2.01
N ILE A 70 -0.91 -14.31 -2.65
CA ILE A 70 -2.10 -13.46 -2.79
C ILE A 70 -3.19 -14.21 -3.56
N ALA A 71 -2.86 -14.79 -4.72
CA ALA A 71 -3.81 -15.55 -5.53
C ALA A 71 -4.38 -16.75 -4.75
N SER A 72 -3.54 -17.50 -4.03
CA SER A 72 -3.98 -18.64 -3.20
C SER A 72 -4.90 -18.20 -2.05
N SER A 73 -4.55 -17.09 -1.39
CA SER A 73 -5.31 -16.49 -0.29
C SER A 73 -6.70 -16.04 -0.75
N LEU A 74 -6.79 -15.29 -1.85
CA LEU A 74 -8.06 -14.83 -2.44
C LEU A 74 -8.93 -16.02 -2.86
N ASN A 75 -8.35 -17.02 -3.52
CA ASN A 75 -9.07 -18.24 -3.89
C ASN A 75 -9.63 -18.98 -2.66
N ARG A 76 -8.89 -19.02 -1.55
CA ARG A 76 -9.35 -19.60 -0.29
C ARG A 76 -10.51 -18.80 0.31
N LEU A 77 -10.47 -17.47 0.25
CA LEU A 77 -11.56 -16.61 0.73
C LEU A 77 -12.83 -16.79 -0.12
N ARG A 78 -12.68 -16.86 -1.45
CA ARG A 78 -13.76 -17.18 -2.39
C ARG A 78 -14.42 -18.52 -2.06
N ARG A 79 -13.65 -19.59 -1.88
CA ARG A 79 -14.20 -20.92 -1.50
C ARG A 79 -14.95 -20.91 -0.17
N LYS A 80 -14.62 -19.98 0.74
CA LYS A 80 -15.31 -19.81 2.02
C LYS A 80 -16.55 -18.91 1.94
N GLY A 81 -16.85 -18.34 0.77
CA GLY A 81 -17.94 -17.36 0.62
C GLY A 81 -17.65 -16.01 1.30
N LEU A 82 -16.40 -15.74 1.67
CA LEU A 82 -15.98 -14.51 2.36
C LEU A 82 -15.47 -13.44 1.39
N PHE A 83 -15.63 -13.65 0.09
CA PHE A 83 -15.13 -12.80 -0.98
C PHE A 83 -16.18 -12.76 -2.10
N GLY A 84 -16.99 -11.69 -2.13
CA GLY A 84 -18.16 -11.60 -3.02
C GLY A 84 -18.34 -10.25 -3.72
N GLY A 85 -17.43 -9.30 -3.54
CA GLY A 85 -17.54 -7.96 -4.14
C GLY A 85 -16.84 -7.79 -5.50
N THR A 86 -15.73 -8.51 -5.72
CA THR A 86 -14.87 -8.38 -6.92
C THR A 86 -14.36 -9.77 -7.31
N ASP A 87 -14.14 -10.04 -8.60
CA ASP A 87 -13.53 -11.32 -9.00
C ASP A 87 -12.10 -11.41 -8.43
N VAL A 88 -11.69 -12.62 -8.05
CA VAL A 88 -10.31 -12.93 -7.66
C VAL A 88 -9.37 -12.55 -8.79
N ASP A 89 -9.74 -12.88 -10.03
CA ASP A 89 -8.88 -12.63 -11.19
C ASP A 89 -8.73 -11.13 -11.43
N GLU A 90 -9.82 -10.36 -11.37
CA GLU A 90 -9.78 -8.90 -11.45
C GLU A 90 -8.92 -8.30 -10.33
N THR A 91 -9.09 -8.77 -9.10
CA THR A 91 -8.29 -8.29 -7.95
C THR A 91 -6.80 -8.52 -8.16
N VAL A 92 -6.41 -9.69 -8.69
CA VAL A 92 -5.01 -9.99 -8.98
C VAL A 92 -4.46 -9.09 -10.10
N THR A 93 -5.26 -8.77 -11.12
CA THR A 93 -4.82 -7.88 -12.21
C THR A 93 -4.50 -6.45 -11.75
N ARG A 94 -5.03 -6.02 -10.60
CA ARG A 94 -4.72 -4.71 -10.00
C ARG A 94 -3.32 -4.65 -9.40
N ILE A 95 -2.63 -5.79 -9.23
CA ILE A 95 -1.32 -5.85 -8.59
C ILE A 95 -0.24 -6.02 -9.66
N ARG A 96 0.55 -4.96 -9.88
CA ARG A 96 1.74 -4.96 -10.73
C ARG A 96 2.99 -5.15 -9.89
N THR A 97 3.73 -6.22 -10.13
CA THR A 97 5.04 -6.43 -9.46
C THR A 97 6.15 -5.75 -10.23
N VAL A 98 7.07 -5.11 -9.51
CA VAL A 98 8.20 -4.38 -10.08
C VAL A 98 9.45 -4.59 -9.24
N THR A 99 10.61 -4.47 -9.87
CA THR A 99 11.92 -4.44 -9.18
C THR A 99 12.55 -3.05 -9.21
N ASP A 100 11.92 -2.11 -9.91
CA ASP A 100 12.44 -0.77 -10.19
C ASP A 100 11.70 0.27 -9.34
N MET A 101 12.44 1.09 -8.58
CA MET A 101 11.87 2.04 -7.62
C MET A 101 11.12 3.17 -8.32
N GLU A 102 11.57 3.51 -9.52
CA GLU A 102 11.09 4.56 -10.40
C GLU A 102 9.61 4.35 -10.77
N ALA A 103 9.16 3.10 -10.83
CA ALA A 103 7.76 2.74 -11.03
C ALA A 103 6.83 3.30 -9.93
N LEU A 104 7.33 3.58 -8.73
CA LEU A 104 6.52 4.16 -7.65
C LEU A 104 6.14 5.63 -7.89
N SER A 105 6.78 6.31 -8.84
CA SER A 105 6.35 7.64 -9.29
C SER A 105 4.94 7.64 -9.92
N GLU A 106 4.43 6.48 -10.32
CA GLU A 106 3.07 6.30 -10.84
C GLU A 106 2.00 6.20 -9.73
N THR A 107 2.40 6.19 -8.45
CA THR A 107 1.50 5.97 -7.31
C THR A 107 1.18 7.26 -6.57
N GLU A 108 -0.01 7.34 -5.97
CA GLU A 108 -0.40 8.51 -5.17
C GLU A 108 0.23 8.50 -3.76
N PHE A 109 0.53 7.31 -3.24
CA PHE A 109 1.26 7.11 -1.99
C PHE A 109 1.92 5.73 -1.93
N ALA A 110 2.93 5.57 -1.09
CA ALA A 110 3.62 4.32 -0.85
C ALA A 110 3.49 3.86 0.61
N ILE A 111 3.43 2.54 0.80
CA ILE A 111 3.48 1.90 2.11
C ILE A 111 4.79 1.12 2.20
N GLU A 112 5.64 1.46 3.16
CA GLU A 112 6.88 0.75 3.42
C GLU A 112 6.62 -0.48 4.30
N ALA A 113 6.98 -1.65 3.79
CA ALA A 113 6.81 -2.97 4.42
C ALA A 113 8.05 -3.86 4.19
N ALA A 114 9.23 -3.25 4.09
CA ALA A 114 10.51 -3.93 3.91
C ALA A 114 11.05 -4.48 5.25
N THR A 115 12.25 -5.04 5.20
CA THR A 115 12.88 -5.64 6.39
C THR A 115 13.15 -4.57 7.46
N GLU A 116 12.99 -4.91 8.74
CA GLU A 116 13.29 -4.06 9.90
C GLU A 116 14.79 -3.88 10.12
N LYS A 117 15.45 -3.25 9.16
CA LYS A 117 16.84 -2.80 9.22
C LYS A 117 16.88 -1.31 8.94
N PHE A 118 17.46 -0.55 9.86
CA PHE A 118 17.48 0.91 9.80
C PHE A 118 18.09 1.43 8.51
N GLU A 119 19.25 0.91 8.11
CA GLU A 119 19.99 1.34 6.93
C GLU A 119 19.22 1.04 5.64
N VAL A 120 18.39 -0.01 5.64
CA VAL A 120 17.53 -0.37 4.51
C VAL A 120 16.38 0.62 4.41
N LYS A 121 15.68 0.89 5.51
CA LYS A 121 14.58 1.86 5.53
C LYS A 121 15.03 3.26 5.15
N ALA A 122 16.15 3.74 5.71
CA ALA A 122 16.71 5.06 5.38
C ALA A 122 16.99 5.21 3.88
N LYS A 123 17.53 4.16 3.23
CA LYS A 123 17.74 4.15 1.78
C LYS A 123 16.42 4.16 1.00
N ILE A 124 15.43 3.41 1.45
CA ILE A 124 14.10 3.37 0.83
C ILE A 124 13.45 4.75 0.89
N PHE A 125 13.41 5.40 2.06
CA PHE A 125 12.81 6.74 2.19
C PHE A 125 13.50 7.77 1.30
N LYS A 126 14.83 7.79 1.28
CA LYS A 126 15.56 8.70 0.38
C LYS A 126 15.25 8.45 -1.09
N ALA A 127 15.07 7.18 -1.48
CA ALA A 127 14.71 6.84 -2.84
C ALA A 127 13.25 7.25 -3.16
N LEU A 128 12.33 7.08 -2.20
CA LEU A 128 10.93 7.52 -2.31
C LEU A 128 10.81 9.04 -2.45
N ASP A 129 11.62 9.80 -1.70
CA ASP A 129 11.70 11.26 -1.82
C ASP A 129 12.15 11.67 -3.24
N ASN A 130 13.15 10.98 -3.79
CA ASN A 130 13.67 11.27 -5.13
C ASN A 130 12.65 11.01 -6.25
N VAL A 131 11.80 9.99 -6.11
CA VAL A 131 10.77 9.67 -7.11
C VAL A 131 9.49 10.50 -6.94
N GLY A 132 9.45 11.41 -5.96
CA GLY A 132 8.32 12.32 -5.75
C GLY A 132 7.10 11.69 -5.08
N CYS A 133 7.26 10.52 -4.44
CA CYS A 133 6.16 9.86 -3.73
C CYS A 133 5.92 10.55 -2.38
N LEU A 134 5.03 11.54 -2.38
CA LEU A 134 4.84 12.52 -1.30
C LEU A 134 4.27 11.93 0.01
N TRP A 135 3.69 10.73 -0.03
CA TRP A 135 3.08 10.09 1.14
C TRP A 135 3.70 8.71 1.36
N THR A 136 4.54 8.58 2.40
CA THR A 136 5.08 7.28 2.80
C THR A 136 4.57 6.89 4.18
N LEU A 137 3.80 5.80 4.24
CA LEU A 137 3.37 5.20 5.51
C LEU A 137 4.33 4.05 5.86
N SER A 138 5.14 4.22 6.90
CA SER A 138 5.90 3.10 7.47
C SER A 138 5.24 2.57 8.73
N LYS A 139 5.25 1.25 8.89
CA LYS A 139 4.84 0.59 10.14
C LYS A 139 5.65 1.09 11.35
N SER A 140 6.85 1.61 11.10
CA SER A 140 7.74 2.18 12.11
C SER A 140 7.38 3.61 12.53
N ILE A 141 6.35 4.26 11.96
CA ILE A 141 5.86 5.56 12.47
C ILE A 141 5.22 5.46 13.87
N LEU A 142 5.00 4.24 14.39
CA LEU A 142 4.74 4.02 15.81
C LEU A 142 6.02 3.88 16.68
N CYS A 143 7.22 3.96 16.10
CA CYS A 143 8.48 3.92 16.84
C CYS A 143 9.55 4.83 16.21
N SER A 144 9.74 6.00 16.82
CA SER A 144 10.78 7.01 16.60
C SER A 144 10.63 7.93 15.37
N GLU A 145 10.05 9.11 15.61
CA GLU A 145 10.81 10.37 15.63
C GLU A 145 11.90 10.59 14.55
N LEU A 146 11.65 10.20 13.30
CA LEU A 146 12.61 10.44 12.21
C LEU A 146 12.05 11.16 10.98
N TYR A 147 10.78 11.54 10.93
CA TYR A 147 10.30 12.44 9.88
C TYR A 147 9.07 13.25 10.31
N SER A 148 9.21 13.99 11.42
CA SER A 148 8.23 15.02 11.83
C SER A 148 8.49 16.38 11.18
N ARG A 149 9.14 16.43 10.00
CA ARG A 149 9.31 17.69 9.26
C ARG A 149 8.91 17.51 7.80
N ASP A 150 7.96 18.37 7.42
CA ASP A 150 7.50 18.69 6.08
C ASP A 150 6.50 17.73 5.43
N LEU A 151 5.31 17.66 6.04
CA LEU A 151 4.05 17.63 5.27
C LEU A 151 4.00 18.87 4.36
N THR A 152 4.59 18.78 3.17
CA THR A 152 4.33 19.76 2.12
C THR A 152 3.29 19.17 1.18
N ILE A 153 2.07 19.66 1.29
CA ILE A 153 1.09 19.52 0.21
C ILE A 153 1.65 20.36 -0.95
N CYS A 154 2.27 19.71 -1.94
CA CYS A 154 2.52 20.34 -3.23
C CYS A 154 1.17 20.43 -3.96
N ASN A 155 0.46 21.53 -3.72
CA ASN A 155 -0.54 22.01 -4.66
C ASN A 155 0.20 22.39 -5.95
N ASN A 156 -0.14 21.70 -7.03
CA ASN A 156 -0.28 22.37 -8.32
C ASN A 156 -1.56 21.86 -8.96
#